data_AF-A0A3N5QFL3-F1
#
_entry.id   AF-A0A3N5QFL3-F1
#
_cell.length_a   1.000
_cell.length_b   1.000
_cell.length_c   1.000
_cell.angle_alpha   90.00
_cell.angle_beta   90.00
_cell.angle_gamma   90.00
#
_symmetry.space_group_name_H-M   'P 1'
#
loop_
_entity.id
_entity.type
_entity.pdbx_description
1 polymer ?
#
loop_
_entity_poly.entity_id
_entity_poly.type
_entity_poly.pdbx_seq_one_letter_code
_entity_poly.pdbx_strand_id
1 'polypeptide(L)' 'KVRDSYREAVILRDVQELSYEEIADIMKIEVGTVKSRINRGRAELQKYLKDIYND' A
#
# COMPACT_ATOMS: atom_id res chain seq x y z
N LYS A 1 10.81 -6.88 1.53
CA LYS A 1 9.79 -7.94 1.72
C LYS A 1 8.53 -7.57 0.92
N VAL A 2 7.82 -6.51 1.29
CA VAL A 2 6.81 -5.90 0.39
C VAL A 2 7.52 -5.15 -0.76
N ARG A 3 6.99 -5.25 -1.99
CA ARG A 3 7.49 -4.51 -3.16
C ARG A 3 7.42 -3.00 -2.93
N ASP A 4 8.44 -2.26 -3.37
CA ASP A 4 8.57 -0.83 -3.04
C ASP A 4 7.40 0.01 -3.52
N SER A 5 6.92 -0.23 -4.75
CA SER A 5 5.74 0.47 -5.29
C SER A 5 4.43 0.17 -4.54
N TYR A 6 4.32 -0.98 -3.87
CA TYR A 6 3.16 -1.31 -3.05
C TYR A 6 3.30 -0.73 -1.66
N ARG A 7 4.51 -0.79 -1.09
CA ARG A 7 4.84 -0.19 0.20
C ARG A 7 4.59 1.31 0.20
N GLU A 8 5.08 2.02 -0.81
CA GLU A 8 4.89 3.46 -0.94
C GLU A 8 3.40 3.82 -0.95
N ALA A 9 2.59 3.15 -1.77
CA ALA A 9 1.14 3.37 -1.82
C ALA A 9 0.44 3.09 -0.48
N VAL A 10 0.88 2.04 0.24
CA VAL A 10 0.36 1.71 1.58
C VAL A 10 0.75 2.77 2.62
N ILE A 11 2.00 3.26 2.61
CA ILE A 11 2.44 4.31 3.54
C ILE A 11 1.65 5.60 3.31
N LEU A 12 1.56 6.03 2.05
CA LEU A 12 0.82 7.25 1.70
C LEU A 12 -0.65 7.15 2.13
N ARG A 13 -1.27 5.97 2.01
CA ARG A 13 -2.68 5.78 2.39
C ARG A 13 -2.90 5.56 3.89
N ASP A 14 -2.16 4.64 4.49
CA ASP A 14 -2.48 4.10 5.83
C ASP A 14 -1.72 4.81 6.95
N VAL A 15 -0.64 5.53 6.62
CA VAL A 15 0.16 6.29 7.59
C VAL A 15 -0.01 7.79 7.41
N GLN A 16 -0.01 8.26 6.17
CA GLN A 16 -0.17 9.68 5.85
C GLN A 16 -1.61 10.08 5.52
N GLU A 17 -2.54 9.12 5.50
CA GLU A 17 -3.99 9.32 5.35
C GLU A 17 -4.44 10.07 4.08
N LEU A 18 -3.60 10.07 3.03
CA LEU A 18 -3.90 10.76 1.77
C LEU A 18 -5.04 10.09 1.00
N SER A 19 -5.78 10.88 0.22
CA SER A 19 -6.79 10.39 -0.74
C SER A 19 -6.14 9.60 -1.88
N TYR A 20 -6.94 8.79 -2.60
CA TYR A 20 -6.39 8.02 -3.72
C TYR A 20 -5.96 8.92 -4.88
N GLU A 21 -6.61 10.07 -5.02
CA GLU A 21 -6.33 11.12 -5.99
C GLU A 21 -4.98 11.80 -5.68
N GLU A 22 -4.74 12.22 -4.44
CA GLU A 22 -3.44 12.79 -4.03
C GLU A 22 -2.29 11.78 -4.23
N ILE A 23 -2.54 10.50 -3.90
CA ILE A 23 -1.55 9.44 -4.10
C ILE A 23 -1.26 9.22 -5.59
N ALA A 24 -2.29 9.26 -6.44
CA ALA A 24 -2.14 9.16 -7.89
C ALA A 24 -1.27 10.30 -8.43
N ASP A 25 -1.49 11.52 -7.95
CA ASP A 25 -0.73 12.71 -8.33
C ASP A 25 0.73 12.67 -7.87
N ILE A 26 0.99 12.17 -6.65
CA ILE A 26 2.34 12.00 -6.10
C ILE A 26 3.11 10.92 -6.87
N MET A 27 2.49 9.74 -7.05
CA MET A 27 3.12 8.57 -7.64
C MET A 27 3.12 8.59 -9.18
N LYS A 28 2.46 9.57 -9.81
CA LYS A 28 2.31 9.72 -11.27
C LYS A 28 1.72 8.47 -11.93
N ILE A 29 0.62 7.98 -11.38
CA ILE A 29 -0.10 6.79 -11.87
C ILE A 29 -1.61 6.99 -11.78
N GLU A 30 -2.38 6.16 -12.50
CA GLU A 30 -3.85 6.16 -12.42
C GLU A 30 -4.37 5.80 -11.02
N VAL A 31 -5.48 6.42 -10.59
CA VAL A 31 -6.19 6.10 -9.33
C VAL A 31 -6.54 4.61 -9.23
N GLY A 32 -6.92 3.98 -10.34
CA GLY A 32 -7.14 2.52 -10.38
C GLY A 32 -5.89 1.71 -10.04
N THR A 33 -4.72 2.20 -10.48
CA THR A 33 -3.43 1.60 -10.15
C THR A 33 -3.11 1.78 -8.66
N VAL A 34 -3.35 2.95 -8.09
CA VAL A 34 -3.22 3.22 -6.64
C VAL A 34 -4.02 2.20 -5.82
N LYS A 35 -5.31 2.05 -6.10
CA LYS A 35 -6.20 1.09 -5.42
C LYS A 35 -5.63 -0.33 -5.46
N SER A 36 -5.18 -0.78 -6.65
CA SER A 36 -4.61 -2.12 -6.82
C SER A 36 -3.26 -2.30 -6.11
N ARG A 37 -2.42 -1.26 -6.03
CA ARG A 37 -1.14 -1.28 -5.30
C ARG A 37 -1.35 -1.35 -3.79
N ILE A 38 -2.29 -0.56 -3.25
CA ILE A 38 -2.67 -0.61 -1.82
C ILE A 38 -3.17 -1.99 -1.44
N ASN A 39 -4.11 -2.56 -2.23
CA ASN A 39 -4.66 -3.89 -1.96
C ASN A 39 -3.55 -4.97 -1.93
N ARG A 40 -2.69 -5.00 -2.96
CA ARG A 40 -1.57 -5.95 -3.01
C ARG A 40 -0.54 -5.72 -1.90
N GLY A 41 -0.25 -4.46 -1.58
CA GLY A 41 0.67 -4.10 -0.49
C GLY A 41 0.18 -4.58 0.87
N ARG A 42 -1.11 -4.37 1.18
CA ARG A 42 -1.72 -4.87 2.41
C ARG A 42 -1.72 -6.40 2.46
N ALA A 43 -2.01 -7.08 1.36
CA ALA A 43 -1.96 -8.54 1.30
C ALA A 43 -0.55 -9.10 1.50
N GLU A 44 0.48 -8.46 0.93
CA GLU A 44 1.88 -8.83 1.18
C GLU A 44 2.26 -8.56 2.64
N LEU A 45 1.90 -7.41 3.19
CA LEU A 45 2.18 -7.07 4.58
C LEU A 45 1.52 -8.06 5.55
N GLN A 46 0.27 -8.42 5.31
CA GLN A 46 -0.47 -9.41 6.12
C GLN A 46 0.26 -10.76 6.19
N LYS A 47 0.83 -11.24 5.07
CA LYS A 47 1.59 -12.51 5.06
C LYS A 47 2.77 -12.47 6.02
N TYR A 48 3.45 -11.33 6.14
CA TYR A 48 4.60 -11.18 7.03
C TYR A 48 4.22 -10.93 8.48
N LEU A 49 3.08 -10.28 8.71
CA LEU A 49 2.56 -10.06 10.05
C LEU A 49 1.91 -11.32 10.63
N LYS A 50 1.42 -12.24 9.79
CA LYS A 50 0.79 -13.49 10.22
C LYS A 50 1.68 -14.28 11.19
N ASP A 51 2.99 -14.29 10.95
CA ASP A 51 3.93 -15.01 11.81
C ASP A 51 4.17 -14.30 13.16
N ILE A 52 3.83 -13.01 13.27
CA ILE A 52 3.98 -12.22 14.51
C ILE A 52 2.78 -12.38 15.45
N TYR A 53 1.59 -12.65 14.90
CA TYR A 53 0.34 -12.74 15.65
C TYR A 53 -0.08 -14.17 16.02
N ASN A 54 0.66 -15.20 15.57
CA ASN A 54 0.35 -16.61 15.87
C ASN A 54 1.22 -17.21 16.99
N ASP A 55 1.96 -16.38 17.73
CA ASP A 55 2.64 -16.73 18.98
C ASP A 55 1.84 -16.23 20.20
#